data_AF-A0AAN8J4J3-F1
#
_entry.id   AF-A0AAN8J4J3-F1
#
_cell.length_a   1.000
_cell.length_b   1.000
_cell.length_c   1.000
_cell.angle_alpha   90.00
_cell.angle_beta   90.00
_cell.angle_gamma   90.00
#
_symmetry.space_group_name_H-M   'P 1'
#
loop_
_entity.id
_entity.type
_entity.pdbx_description
1 polymer ?
#
loop_
_entity_poly.entity_id
_entity_poly.type
_entity_poly.pdbx_seq_one_letter_code
_entity_poly.pdbx_strand_id
1 'polypeptide(L)'
;MCGIKKVDCALLPPCEKTVYSKLQRAHFVSIIWGRADSADPGHGLDPLQFGWSKKNGCCSPEWFLGPAMPDNIFDDVDSGEDITDDLDGDHLDDGSNSDN
;
A
#
# COMPACT_ATOMS: atom_id res chain seq x y z
N MET A 1 29.79 -5.22 16.22
CA MET A 1 28.85 -4.12 15.93
C MET A 1 27.87 -4.64 14.89
N CYS A 2 26.61 -4.87 15.27
CA CYS A 2 25.60 -5.40 14.34
C CYS A 2 25.24 -4.29 13.32
N GLY A 3 25.34 -4.59 12.03
CA GLY A 3 25.08 -3.63 10.97
C GLY A 3 23.59 -3.33 10.88
N ILE A 4 23.20 -2.08 11.12
CA ILE A 4 21.83 -1.61 10.91
C ILE A 4 21.54 -1.70 9.41
N LYS A 5 20.71 -2.66 9.01
CA LYS A 5 20.17 -2.73 7.64
C LYS A 5 19.21 -1.54 7.49
N LYS A 6 19.53 -0.59 6.61
CA LYS A 6 18.63 0.52 6.28
C LYS A 6 17.47 -0.05 5.46
N VAL A 7 16.27 -0.05 6.02
CA VAL A 7 15.05 -0.36 5.27
C VAL A 7 14.61 0.92 4.56
N ASP A 8 14.41 0.83 3.25
CA ASP A 8 13.72 1.88 2.51
C ASP A 8 12.22 1.77 2.77
N CYS A 9 11.69 2.62 3.64
CA CYS A 9 10.27 2.65 3.98
C CYS A 9 9.37 2.97 2.77
N ALA A 10 9.91 3.51 1.66
CA ALA A 10 9.14 3.73 0.45
C ALA A 10 8.79 2.42 -0.27
N LEU A 11 9.52 1.33 0.00
CA LEU A 11 9.24 0.00 -0.54
C LEU A 11 8.21 -0.77 0.29
N LEU A 12 7.89 -0.29 1.50
CA LEU A 12 6.87 -0.91 2.32
C LEU A 12 5.48 -0.45 1.85
N PRO A 13 4.48 -1.36 1.85
CA PRO A 13 3.12 -0.94 1.61
C PRO A 13 2.67 0.06 2.68
N PRO A 14 1.80 1.02 2.34
CA PRO A 14 1.22 1.92 3.34
C PRO A 14 0.49 1.10 4.40
N CYS A 15 0.56 1.55 5.66
CA CYS A 15 -0.18 0.90 6.73
C CYS A 15 -1.69 0.93 6.50
N GLU A 16 -2.42 -0.01 7.10
CA GLU A 16 -3.88 -0.14 6.99
C GLU A 16 -4.60 1.19 7.23
N LYS A 17 -4.23 1.92 8.29
CA LYS A 17 -4.81 3.23 8.63
C LYS A 17 -4.66 4.24 7.50
N THR A 18 -3.49 4.27 6.85
CA THR A 18 -3.23 5.16 5.70
C THR A 18 -4.09 4.79 4.50
N VAL A 19 -4.24 3.49 4.22
CA VAL A 19 -5.09 2.99 3.13
C VAL A 19 -6.56 3.33 3.41
N TYR A 20 -7.03 3.05 4.63
CA TYR A 20 -8.40 3.32 5.04
C TYR A 20 -8.77 4.80 4.90
N SER A 21 -7.94 5.73 5.40
CA SER A 21 -8.21 7.17 5.24
C SER A 21 -8.20 7.61 3.77
N LYS A 22 -7.34 7.03 2.93
CA LYS A 22 -7.35 7.31 1.48
C LYS A 22 -8.65 6.81 0.83
N LEU A 23 -9.10 5.61 1.20
CA LEU A 23 -10.33 5.03 0.68
C LEU A 23 -11.55 5.86 1.07
N GLN A 24 -11.64 6.32 2.32
CA GLN A 24 -12.71 7.21 2.77
C GLN A 24 -12.78 8.49 1.93
N ARG A 25 -11.63 9.14 1.68
CA ARG A 25 -11.60 10.35 0.85
C ARG A 25 -11.98 10.08 -0.60
N ALA A 26 -11.50 8.98 -1.18
CA ALA A 26 -11.87 8.58 -2.53
C ALA A 26 -13.38 8.31 -2.63
N HIS A 27 -13.96 7.66 -1.61
CA HIS A 27 -15.39 7.41 -1.53
C HIS A 27 -16.19 8.73 -1.51
N PHE A 28 -15.80 9.72 -0.70
CA PHE A 28 -16.43 11.05 -0.72
C PHE A 28 -16.44 11.67 -2.12
N VAL A 29 -15.26 11.71 -2.76
CA VAL A 29 -15.10 12.28 -4.10
C VAL A 29 -15.97 11.52 -5.10
N SER A 30 -16.04 10.20 -5.02
CA SER A 30 -16.88 9.38 -5.90
C SER A 30 -18.37 9.69 -5.77
N ILE A 31 -18.86 9.93 -4.54
CA ILE A 31 -20.27 10.30 -4.31
C ILE A 31 -20.56 11.67 -4.93
N ILE A 32 -19.67 12.66 -4.71
CA ILE A 32 -19.82 14.01 -5.26
C ILE A 32 -19.90 13.97 -6.78
N TRP A 33 -18.96 13.28 -7.43
CA TRP A 33 -18.95 13.17 -8.89
C TRP A 33 -20.10 12.32 -9.44
N GLY A 34 -20.56 11.33 -8.68
CA GLY A 34 -21.74 10.54 -9.01
C GLY A 34 -23.05 11.35 -8.96
N ARG A 35 -23.05 12.53 -8.33
CA ARG A 35 -24.18 13.46 -8.23
C ARG A 35 -23.92 14.77 -8.98
N ALA A 36 -23.02 14.76 -9.97
CA ALA A 36 -22.59 15.98 -10.67
C ALA A 36 -23.70 16.66 -11.48
N ASP A 37 -24.83 15.98 -11.70
CA ASP A 37 -26.05 16.50 -12.30
C ASP A 37 -26.93 17.30 -11.32
N SER A 38 -26.71 17.15 -10.01
CA SER A 38 -27.39 17.92 -8.97
C SER A 38 -26.83 19.35 -8.88
N ALA A 39 -27.71 20.31 -8.59
CA ALA A 39 -27.30 21.69 -8.25
C ALA A 39 -26.52 21.77 -6.93
N ASP A 40 -26.74 20.80 -6.02
CA ASP A 40 -25.96 20.61 -4.80
C ASP A 40 -25.56 19.12 -4.66
N PRO A 41 -24.43 18.71 -5.26
CA PRO A 41 -23.93 17.33 -5.16
C PRO A 41 -23.55 16.93 -3.73
N GLY A 42 -23.22 17.92 -2.89
CA GLY A 42 -22.75 17.76 -1.52
C GLY A 42 -23.87 17.65 -0.49
N HIS A 43 -25.14 17.80 -0.90
CA HIS A 43 -26.26 17.84 0.03
C HIS A 43 -26.28 16.60 0.96
N GLY A 44 -26.26 16.87 2.27
CA GLY A 44 -26.27 15.85 3.33
C GLY A 44 -24.96 15.09 3.55
N LEU A 45 -23.86 15.49 2.91
CA LEU A 45 -22.55 14.90 3.13
C LEU A 45 -21.72 15.77 4.08
N ASP A 46 -21.11 15.14 5.09
CA ASP A 46 -20.13 15.77 5.96
C ASP A 46 -18.72 15.26 5.62
N PRO A 47 -17.82 16.09 5.06
CA PRO A 47 -16.45 15.69 4.74
C PRO A 47 -15.68 15.11 5.95
N LEU A 48 -16.02 15.52 7.18
CA LEU A 48 -15.35 15.05 8.40
C LEU A 48 -15.56 13.55 8.65
N GLN A 49 -16.62 12.96 8.08
CA GLN A 49 -16.88 11.51 8.12
C GLN A 49 -16.03 10.73 7.11
N PHE A 50 -15.32 11.41 6.20
CA PHE A 50 -14.61 10.81 5.06
C PHE A 50 -13.09 11.07 5.08
N GLY A 51 -12.49 11.18 6.26
CA GLY A 51 -11.03 11.35 6.40
C GLY A 51 -10.54 12.74 5.98
N TRP A 52 -11.39 13.76 6.13
CA TRP A 52 -11.04 15.18 6.03
C TRP A 52 -11.10 15.84 7.40
N SER A 53 -10.29 16.88 7.58
CA SER A 53 -10.25 17.70 8.79
C SER A 53 -10.40 19.18 8.43
N LYS A 54 -11.05 19.95 9.30
CA LYS A 54 -11.23 21.40 9.10
C LYS A 54 -10.00 22.15 9.65
N LYS A 55 -9.26 22.83 8.79
CA LYS A 55 -8.10 23.65 9.13
C LYS A 55 -8.22 25.01 8.46
N ASN A 56 -8.15 26.09 9.25
CA ASN A 56 -8.23 27.47 8.75
C ASN A 56 -9.46 27.77 7.88
N GLY A 57 -10.61 27.17 8.21
CA GLY A 57 -11.85 27.32 7.44
C GLY A 57 -11.93 26.44 6.19
N CYS A 58 -10.84 25.77 5.78
CA CYS A 58 -10.80 24.87 4.63
C CYS A 58 -10.83 23.40 5.09
N CYS A 59 -11.39 22.51 4.26
CA CYS A 59 -11.24 21.08 4.45
C CYS A 59 -9.88 20.64 3.90
N SER A 60 -9.14 19.86 4.68
CA SER A 60 -7.84 19.32 4.33
C SER A 60 -7.79 17.82 4.63
N PRO A 61 -7.12 17.00 3.81
CA PRO A 61 -7.00 15.58 4.09
C PRO A 61 -6.41 15.34 5.48
N GLU A 62 -7.01 14.43 6.22
CA GLU A 62 -6.41 13.91 7.45
C GLU A 62 -5.39 12.83 7.09
N TRP A 63 -4.13 13.07 7.46
CA TRP A 63 -3.04 12.14 7.23
C TRP A 63 -2.74 11.37 8.52
N PHE A 64 -2.49 10.07 8.38
CA PHE A 64 -1.99 9.27 9.50
C PHE A 64 -0.59 9.77 9.89
N LEU A 65 -0.44 10.18 11.15
CA LEU A 65 0.82 10.71 11.70
C LEU A 65 1.61 9.67 12.52
N GLY A 66 1.13 8.43 12.59
CA GLY A 66 1.82 7.39 13.34
C GLY A 66 3.05 6.85 12.60
N PRO A 67 3.78 5.92 13.25
CA PRO A 67 4.99 5.35 12.67
C PRO A 67 4.67 4.61 11.37
N ALA A 68 5.55 4.79 10.37
CA ALA A 68 5.47 4.07 9.10
C ALA A 68 5.90 2.60 9.24
N MET A 69 6.68 2.29 10.28
CA MET A 69 7.14 0.95 10.62
C MET A 69 6.16 0.31 11.62
N PRO A 70 5.64 -0.90 11.32
CA PRO A 70 5.09 -1.80 12.33
C PRO A 70 6.12 -2.10 13.42
N ASP A 71 5.65 -2.31 14.65
CA ASP A 71 6.52 -2.52 15.81
C ASP A 71 7.36 -3.81 15.71
N ASN A 72 6.90 -4.81 14.95
CA ASN A 72 7.47 -6.17 14.96
C ASN A 72 8.07 -6.62 13.60
N ILE A 73 8.63 -5.70 12.79
CA ILE A 73 9.23 -6.08 11.48
C ILE A 73 10.44 -7.02 11.65
N PHE A 74 11.17 -6.91 12.75
CA PHE A 74 12.41 -7.65 13.00
C PHE A 74 12.33 -8.58 14.20
N ASP A 75 11.13 -8.86 14.70
CA ASP A 75 10.98 -9.84 15.78
C ASP A 75 11.33 -11.22 15.22
N ASP A 76 12.51 -11.67 15.63
CA ASP A 76 13.26 -12.86 15.27
C ASP A 76 12.43 -14.00 14.64
N VAL A 77 12.63 -14.22 13.34
CA VAL A 77 12.50 -15.57 12.77
C VAL A 77 13.55 -16.43 13.45
N ASP A 78 13.11 -17.29 14.36
CA ASP A 78 13.93 -18.33 14.95
C ASP A 78 14.66 -19.08 13.83
N SER A 79 15.98 -19.12 13.91
CA SER A 79 16.90 -19.68 12.95
C SER A 79 16.62 -21.16 12.73
N GLY A 80 16.15 -21.57 11.54
CA GLY A 80 15.86 -23.00 11.37
C GLY A 80 15.62 -23.58 9.98
N GLU A 81 15.51 -22.84 8.88
CA GLU A 81 15.34 -23.48 7.56
C GLU A 81 16.24 -22.84 6.50
N ASP A 82 17.28 -23.60 6.13
CA ASP A 82 18.11 -23.43 4.95
C ASP A 82 17.19 -23.40 3.72
N ILE A 83 17.02 -22.23 3.12
CA ILE A 83 16.43 -22.12 1.78
C ILE A 83 17.53 -22.59 0.84
N THR A 84 17.56 -23.89 0.53
CA THR A 84 18.35 -24.40 -0.58
C THR A 84 17.79 -23.79 -1.86
N ASP A 85 18.64 -23.03 -2.55
CA ASP A 85 18.40 -22.52 -3.90
C ASP A 85 17.99 -23.67 -4.84
N ASP A 86 16.69 -23.79 -5.12
CA ASP A 86 16.21 -24.54 -6.30
C ASP A 86 16.47 -23.68 -7.55
N LEU A 87 17.74 -23.62 -7.96
CA LEU A 87 18.16 -23.21 -9.29
C LEU A 87 18.59 -24.46 -10.08
N ASP A 88 17.62 -25.26 -10.49
CA ASP A 88 17.78 -26.34 -11.49
C ASP A 88 16.61 -26.19 -12.48
N GLY A 89 16.76 -26.05 -13.80
CA GLY A 89 17.92 -26.02 -14.68
C GLY A 89 17.37 -25.92 -16.10
N ASP A 90 17.54 -24.77 -16.76
CA ASP A 90 17.21 -24.61 -18.18
C ASP A 90 18.33 -25.25 -19.01
N HIS A 91 18.30 -26.59 -19.10
CA HIS A 91 19.17 -27.34 -20.00
C HIS A 91 18.64 -27.24 -21.43
N LEU A 92 19.45 -26.61 -22.29
CA LEU A 92 19.23 -26.43 -23.72
C LEU A 92 19.01 -27.78 -24.41
N ASP A 93 17.84 -27.96 -25.04
CA ASP A 93 17.55 -29.09 -25.92
C ASP A 93 18.26 -28.87 -27.27
N ASP A 94 19.35 -29.63 -27.47
CA ASP A 94 20.13 -29.73 -28.70
C ASP A 94 19.35 -30.56 -29.73
N GLY A 95 18.68 -29.87 -30.63
CA GLY A 95 17.93 -30.44 -31.75
C GLY A 95 18.84 -31.18 -32.74
N SER A 96 19.15 -32.43 -32.43
CA SER A 96 19.74 -33.40 -33.34
C SER A 96 18.75 -33.72 -34.47
N ASN A 97 18.84 -32.99 -35.58
CA ASN A 97 18.11 -33.28 -36.80
C ASN A 97 18.76 -34.47 -37.51
N SER A 98 18.24 -35.67 -37.26
CA SER A 98 18.42 -36.85 -38.11
C SER A 98 17.11 -37.08 -38.85
N ASP A 99 17.12 -37.00 -40.17
CA ASP A 99 16.60 -38.07 -41.04
C ASP A 99 16.57 -37.64 -42.53
N ASN A 100 17.16 -38.53 -43.34
CA ASN A 100 16.97 -38.81 -44.78
C ASN A 100 17.21 -37.72 -45.84
#